data_AF-A0A950GD72-F1
#
_entry.id   AF-A0A950GD72-F1
#
_cell.length_a   1.000
_cell.length_b   1.000
_cell.length_c   1.000
_cell.angle_alpha   90.00
_cell.angle_beta   90.00
_cell.angle_gamma   90.00
#
_symmetry.space_group_name_H-M   'P 1'
#
loop_
_entity.id
_entity.type
_entity.pdbx_description
1 polymer ?
#
loop_
_entity_poly.entity_id
_entity_poly.type
_entity_poly.pdbx_seq_one_letter_code
_entity_poly.pdbx_strand_id
1 'polypeptide(L)'
;MLSPGQRYHFIAGWLPWVADGCNMVFNIAALAWSAAMVCLPRQIDPPLLTYSVLPLSLFTFKLAKLVHLYRVRVGANFRQTLAAAIAGLALTHTIGRATVKGLVTRSEPFFRTPKKRRNSGLWHALAAAREETFMMAGLLLSAWAV
;
A
#
# COMPACT_ATOMS: atom_id res chain seq x y z
N MET A 1 -1.35 -5.93 -32.94
CA MET A 1 -0.71 -6.99 -32.11
C MET A 1 0.55 -6.42 -31.47
N LEU A 2 0.75 -6.50 -30.15
CA LEU A 2 1.98 -6.03 -29.50
C LEU A 2 3.15 -6.98 -29.81
N SER A 3 4.34 -6.44 -30.10
CA SER A 3 5.58 -7.21 -30.17
C SER A 3 5.93 -7.84 -28.80
N PRO A 4 6.70 -8.93 -28.74
CA PRO A 4 7.06 -9.59 -27.48
C PRO A 4 7.68 -8.63 -26.44
N GLY A 5 8.54 -7.71 -26.87
CA GLY A 5 9.14 -6.70 -25.99
C GLY A 5 8.11 -5.71 -25.43
N GLN A 6 7.13 -5.28 -26.24
CA GLN A 6 6.06 -4.41 -25.77
C GLN A 6 5.13 -5.12 -24.78
N ARG A 7 4.86 -6.43 -24.99
CA ARG A 7 4.08 -7.23 -24.03
C ARG A 7 4.78 -7.32 -22.67
N TYR A 8 6.10 -7.52 -22.66
CA TYR A 8 6.88 -7.51 -21.42
C TYR A 8 6.75 -6.17 -20.68
N HIS A 9 6.98 -5.04 -21.37
CA HIS A 9 6.85 -3.72 -20.74
C HIS A 9 5.44 -3.41 -20.25
N PHE A 10 4.42 -3.88 -20.97
CA PHE A 10 3.02 -3.76 -20.55
C PHE A 10 2.76 -4.48 -19.22
N ILE A 11 3.16 -5.75 -19.11
CA ILE A 11 2.98 -6.55 -17.89
C ILE A 11 3.84 -6.01 -16.74
N ALA A 12 5.10 -5.66 -17.03
CA ALA A 12 6.01 -5.11 -16.03
C ALA A 12 5.52 -3.77 -15.46
N GLY A 13 4.79 -2.97 -16.25
CA GLY A 13 4.14 -1.75 -15.78
C GLY A 13 2.97 -1.98 -14.82
N TRP A 14 2.27 -3.11 -14.96
CA TRP A 14 1.14 -3.50 -14.10
C TRP A 14 1.54 -4.16 -12.79
N LEU A 15 2.69 -4.84 -12.79
CA LEU A 15 3.15 -5.62 -11.64
C LEU A 15 3.20 -4.85 -10.32
N PRO A 16 3.66 -3.58 -10.27
CA PRO A 16 3.65 -2.79 -9.03
C PRO A 16 2.25 -2.56 -8.47
N TRP A 17 1.25 -2.33 -9.32
CA TRP A 17 -0.13 -2.12 -8.88
C TRP A 17 -0.75 -3.39 -8.30
N VAL A 18 -0.50 -4.54 -8.94
CA VAL A 18 -0.90 -5.84 -8.44
C VAL A 18 -0.25 -6.14 -7.08
N ALA A 19 1.04 -5.83 -6.94
CA ALA A 19 1.75 -6.00 -5.67
C ALA A 19 1.14 -5.15 -4.55
N ASP A 20 0.75 -3.91 -4.83
CA ASP A 20 0.07 -3.03 -3.86
C ASP A 20 -1.32 -3.57 -3.47
N GLY A 21 -2.05 -4.16 -4.43
CA GLY A 21 -3.30 -4.87 -4.15
C GLY A 21 -3.13 -6.09 -3.24
N CYS A 22 -2.13 -6.94 -3.52
CA CYS A 22 -1.81 -8.09 -2.67
C CYS A 22 -1.37 -7.66 -1.26
N ASN A 23 -0.58 -6.60 -1.14
CA ASN A 23 -0.13 -6.06 0.15
C ASN A 23 -1.33 -5.60 1.01
N MET A 24 -2.31 -4.93 0.39
CA MET A 24 -3.55 -4.55 1.08
C MET A 24 -4.31 -5.77 1.64
N VAL A 25 -4.49 -6.82 0.84
CA VAL A 25 -5.14 -8.07 1.28
C VAL A 25 -4.36 -8.72 2.42
N PHE A 26 -3.03 -8.73 2.33
CA PHE A 26 -2.16 -9.24 3.39
C PHE A 26 -2.33 -8.47 4.70
N ASN A 27 -2.37 -7.13 4.68
CA ASN A 27 -2.57 -6.33 5.88
C ASN A 27 -3.95 -6.56 6.52
N ILE A 28 -5.01 -6.71 5.72
CA ILE A 28 -6.35 -7.04 6.22
C ILE A 28 -6.36 -8.43 6.86
N ALA A 29 -5.72 -9.41 6.22
CA ALA A 29 -5.59 -10.76 6.78
C ALA A 29 -4.78 -10.76 8.09
N ALA A 30 -3.69 -9.98 8.16
CA ALA A 30 -2.88 -9.83 9.36
C ALA A 30 -3.69 -9.22 10.52
N LEU A 31 -4.52 -8.19 10.24
CA LEU A 31 -5.45 -7.62 11.23
C LEU A 31 -6.47 -8.64 11.71
N ALA A 32 -7.10 -9.39 10.79
CA ALA A 32 -8.07 -10.42 11.14
C ALA A 32 -7.45 -11.52 11.99
N TRP A 33 -6.24 -11.97 11.65
CA TRP A 33 -5.50 -12.98 12.39
C TRP A 33 -5.10 -12.48 13.79
N SER A 34 -4.67 -11.22 13.90
CA SER A 34 -4.33 -10.61 15.17
C SER A 34 -5.55 -10.47 16.08
N ALA A 35 -6.71 -10.08 15.53
CA ALA A 35 -7.96 -10.08 16.28
C ALA A 35 -8.34 -11.49 16.76
N ALA A 36 -8.08 -12.51 15.93
CA ALA A 36 -8.32 -13.90 16.30
C ALA A 36 -7.42 -14.36 17.47
N MET A 37 -6.14 -13.96 17.50
CA MET A 37 -5.26 -14.21 18.66
C MET A 37 -5.78 -13.58 19.94
N VAL A 38 -6.26 -12.33 19.87
CA VAL A 38 -6.80 -11.63 21.05
C VAL A 38 -8.09 -12.31 21.55
N CYS A 39 -8.96 -12.77 20.64
CA CYS A 39 -10.21 -13.44 21.00
C CYS A 39 -10.02 -14.89 21.47
N LEU A 40 -9.04 -15.62 20.92
CA LEU A 40 -8.81 -17.05 21.13
C LEU A 40 -7.32 -17.35 21.42
N PRO A 41 -6.74 -16.79 22.49
CA PRO A 41 -5.29 -16.85 22.74
C PRO A 41 -4.75 -18.26 23.03
N ARG A 42 -5.63 -19.22 23.37
CA ARG A 42 -5.24 -20.61 23.65
C ARG A 42 -5.28 -21.53 22.43
N GLN A 43 -5.85 -21.08 21.32
CA GLN A 43 -6.07 -21.90 20.12
C GLN A 43 -5.30 -21.37 18.90
N ILE A 44 -4.90 -20.10 18.91
CA ILE A 44 -4.28 -19.44 17.77
C ILE A 44 -2.91 -18.90 18.18
N ASP A 45 -1.87 -19.49 17.61
CA ASP A 45 -0.49 -19.09 17.81
C ASP A 45 -0.08 -17.92 16.89
N PRO A 46 0.95 -17.16 17.27
CA PRO A 46 1.53 -16.12 16.43
C PRO A 46 2.07 -16.70 15.12
N PRO A 47 1.82 -16.04 13.96
CA PRO A 47 2.29 -16.52 12.68
C PRO A 47 3.82 -16.47 12.65
N LEU A 48 4.41 -17.46 11.99
CA LEU A 48 5.85 -17.55 11.85
C LEU A 48 6.42 -16.29 11.17
N LEU A 49 7.48 -15.72 11.74
CA LEU A 49 8.22 -14.57 11.19
C LEU A 49 8.66 -14.79 9.73
N THR A 50 8.91 -16.05 9.35
CA THR A 50 9.26 -16.45 7.98
C THR A 50 8.25 -15.96 6.93
N TYR A 51 6.95 -15.88 7.27
CA TYR A 51 5.93 -15.39 6.35
C TYR A 51 6.03 -13.89 6.07
N SER A 52 6.65 -13.13 6.98
CA SER A 52 6.85 -11.68 6.82
C SER A 52 8.09 -11.33 5.99
N VAL A 53 9.03 -12.27 5.82
CA VAL A 53 10.29 -12.03 5.09
C VAL A 53 10.01 -11.63 3.63
N LEU A 54 9.09 -12.32 2.97
CA LEU A 54 8.75 -12.07 1.57
C LEU A 54 8.16 -10.65 1.35
N PRO A 55 7.06 -10.25 2.01
CA PRO A 55 6.49 -8.91 1.82
C PRO A 55 7.47 -7.81 2.26
N LEU A 56 8.24 -8.02 3.33
CA LEU A 56 9.26 -7.06 3.78
C LEU A 56 10.39 -6.88 2.75
N SER A 57 10.82 -7.97 2.12
CA SER A 57 11.84 -7.94 1.06
C SER A 57 11.35 -7.17 -0.17
N LEU A 58 10.12 -7.43 -0.60
CA LEU A 58 9.50 -6.72 -1.72
C LEU A 58 9.31 -5.23 -1.42
N PHE A 59 8.91 -4.89 -0.19
CA PHE A 59 8.78 -3.51 0.27
C PHE A 59 10.14 -2.79 0.26
N THR A 60 11.17 -3.43 0.82
CA THR A 60 12.53 -2.87 0.87
C THR A 60 13.08 -2.67 -0.54
N PHE A 61 12.85 -3.62 -1.44
CA PHE A 61 13.23 -3.51 -2.85
C PHE A 61 12.49 -2.36 -3.55
N LYS A 62 11.17 -2.20 -3.33
CA LYS A 62 10.37 -1.07 -3.84
C LYS A 62 10.95 0.27 -3.37
N LEU A 63 11.28 0.38 -2.09
CA LEU A 63 11.85 1.59 -1.49
C LEU A 63 13.24 1.89 -2.07
N ALA A 64 14.13 0.91 -2.13
CA ALA A 64 15.47 1.05 -2.67
C ALA A 64 15.43 1.50 -4.15
N LYS A 65 14.56 0.88 -4.96
CA LYS A 65 14.37 1.25 -6.36
C LYS A 65 13.86 2.70 -6.49
N LEU A 66 12.92 3.11 -5.64
CA LEU A 66 12.39 4.48 -5.64
C LEU A 66 13.50 5.49 -5.31
N VAL A 67 14.25 5.25 -4.25
CA VAL A 67 15.36 6.12 -3.84
C VAL A 67 16.41 6.22 -4.95
N HIS A 68 16.82 5.07 -5.50
CA HIS A 68 17.81 5.01 -6.57
C HIS A 68 17.33 5.79 -7.81
N LEU A 69 16.09 5.55 -8.27
CA LEU A 69 15.55 6.20 -9.46
C LEU A 69 15.43 7.73 -9.27
N TYR A 70 14.98 8.20 -8.11
CA TYR A 70 14.87 9.63 -7.84
C TYR A 70 16.23 10.33 -7.71
N ARG A 71 17.23 9.66 -7.14
CA ARG A 71 18.58 10.22 -7.03
C ARG A 71 19.28 10.25 -8.37
N VAL A 72 19.22 9.16 -9.15
CA VAL A 72 20.01 9.01 -10.38
C VAL A 72 19.32 9.62 -11.60
N ARG A 73 18.00 9.46 -11.75
CA ARG A 73 17.28 9.93 -12.96
C ARG A 73 16.68 11.32 -12.81
N VAL A 74 16.30 11.71 -11.60
CA VAL A 74 15.65 13.01 -11.35
C VAL A 74 16.65 14.03 -10.78
N GLY A 75 17.77 13.58 -10.20
CA GLY A 75 18.73 14.46 -9.52
C GLY A 75 18.18 15.06 -8.23
N ALA A 76 17.17 14.43 -7.63
CA ALA A 76 16.48 14.96 -6.46
C ALA A 76 17.39 14.98 -5.22
N ASN A 77 17.29 16.03 -4.39
CA ASN A 77 17.97 16.11 -3.10
C ASN A 77 17.37 15.12 -2.09
N PHE A 78 18.11 14.76 -1.03
CA PHE A 78 17.66 13.77 -0.03
C PHE A 78 16.27 14.08 0.54
N ARG A 79 15.99 15.36 0.86
CA ARG A 79 14.67 15.80 1.35
C ARG A 79 13.56 15.58 0.32
N GLN A 80 13.84 15.80 -0.96
CA GLN A 80 12.88 15.57 -2.05
C GLN A 80 12.66 14.08 -2.28
N THR A 81 13.72 13.26 -2.20
CA THR A 81 13.61 11.80 -2.28
C THR A 81 12.78 11.24 -1.13
N LEU A 82 12.99 11.72 0.09
CA LEU A 82 12.19 11.33 1.25
C LEU A 82 10.71 11.75 1.08
N ALA A 83 10.47 13.00 0.67
CA ALA A 83 9.11 13.47 0.41
C ALA A 83 8.42 12.65 -0.69
N ALA A 84 9.14 12.30 -1.76
CA ALA A 84 8.63 11.44 -2.83
C ALA A 84 8.36 10.01 -2.36
N ALA A 85 9.23 9.46 -1.49
CA ALA A 85 9.02 8.15 -0.88
C ALA A 85 7.75 8.15 -0.01
N ILE A 86 7.59 9.15 0.86
CA ILE A 86 6.41 9.31 1.71
C ILE A 86 5.15 9.47 0.87
N ALA A 87 5.17 10.30 -0.18
CA ALA A 87 4.05 10.44 -1.09
C ALA A 87 3.71 9.11 -1.77
N GLY A 88 4.70 8.40 -2.32
CA GLY A 88 4.49 7.10 -2.96
C GLY A 88 3.92 6.05 -2.00
N LEU A 89 4.36 6.06 -0.75
CA LEU A 89 3.83 5.18 0.30
C LEU A 89 2.39 5.54 0.68
N ALA A 90 2.08 6.83 0.84
CA ALA A 90 0.73 7.33 1.14
C ALA A 90 -0.30 6.97 0.04
N LEU A 91 0.15 6.78 -1.20
CA LEU A 91 -0.71 6.35 -2.31
C LEU A 91 -0.94 4.83 -2.35
N THR A 92 -0.12 4.03 -1.65
CA THR A 92 -0.10 2.56 -1.78
C THR A 92 -1.44 1.93 -1.41
N HIS A 93 -2.09 2.38 -0.33
CA HIS A 93 -3.42 1.88 0.04
C HIS A 93 -4.48 2.21 -1.00
N THR A 94 -4.51 3.45 -1.48
CA THR A 94 -5.47 3.89 -2.49
C THR A 94 -5.30 3.11 -3.81
N ILE A 95 -4.06 2.88 -4.23
CA ILE A 95 -3.74 2.07 -5.42
C ILE A 95 -4.13 0.60 -5.20
N GLY A 96 -3.83 0.03 -4.03
CA GLY A 96 -4.20 -1.33 -3.67
C GLY A 96 -5.72 -1.54 -3.75
N ARG A 97 -6.50 -0.63 -3.17
CA ARG A 97 -7.97 -0.64 -3.27
C ARG A 97 -8.46 -0.56 -4.70
N ALA A 98 -7.92 0.38 -5.48
CA ALA A 98 -8.31 0.58 -6.87
C ALA A 98 -7.99 -0.66 -7.72
N THR A 99 -6.87 -1.32 -7.44
CA THR A 99 -6.45 -2.54 -8.13
C THR A 99 -7.39 -3.70 -7.80
N VAL A 100 -7.66 -3.96 -6.52
CA VAL A 100 -8.61 -5.01 -6.11
C VAL A 100 -10.01 -4.75 -6.66
N LYS A 101 -10.46 -3.49 -6.63
CA LYS A 101 -11.75 -3.10 -7.22
C LYS A 101 -11.77 -3.30 -8.73
N GLY A 102 -10.70 -2.94 -9.45
CA GLY A 102 -10.58 -3.11 -10.90
C GLY A 102 -10.51 -4.57 -11.37
N LEU A 103 -10.11 -5.50 -10.50
CA LEU A 103 -10.17 -6.94 -10.78
C LEU A 103 -11.61 -7.47 -10.77
N VAL A 104 -12.47 -6.90 -9.91
CA VAL A 104 -13.87 -7.33 -9.75
C VAL A 104 -14.82 -6.51 -10.66
N THR A 105 -14.54 -5.23 -10.88
CA THR A 105 -15.39 -4.29 -11.58
C THR A 105 -14.71 -3.76 -12.84
N ARG A 106 -15.39 -3.86 -13.99
CA ARG A 106 -14.85 -3.43 -15.31
C ARG A 106 -15.23 -2.01 -15.72
N SER A 107 -16.18 -1.36 -15.02
CA SER A 107 -16.85 -0.14 -15.48
C SER A 107 -16.79 1.00 -14.46
N GLU A 108 -15.62 1.23 -13.85
CA GLU A 108 -15.48 2.32 -12.90
C GLU A 108 -15.31 3.67 -13.63
N PRO A 109 -16.17 4.68 -13.39
CA PRO A 109 -16.06 5.96 -14.07
C PRO A 109 -14.85 6.75 -13.57
N PHE A 110 -14.23 7.51 -14.48
CA PHE A 110 -13.14 8.41 -14.13
C PHE A 110 -13.68 9.64 -13.38
N PHE A 111 -13.70 9.56 -12.05
CA PHE A 111 -14.08 10.69 -11.22
C PHE A 111 -13.03 11.80 -11.29
N ARG A 112 -13.47 13.02 -11.62
CA ARG A 112 -12.59 14.19 -11.60
C ARG A 112 -12.26 14.56 -10.16
N THR A 113 -10.99 14.48 -9.81
CA THR A 113 -10.50 14.94 -8.50
C THR A 113 -10.71 16.45 -8.38
N PRO A 114 -11.43 16.95 -7.35
CA PRO A 114 -11.68 18.37 -7.17
C PRO A 114 -10.37 19.12 -6.85
N LYS A 115 -9.93 19.99 -7.76
CA LYS A 115 -8.63 20.70 -7.71
C LYS A 115 -8.58 21.90 -6.74
N LYS A 116 -9.73 22.38 -6.27
CA LYS A 116 -9.86 23.56 -5.40
C LYS A 116 -10.74 23.22 -4.21
N ARG A 117 -10.14 22.88 -3.07
CA ARG A 117 -10.87 22.85 -1.79
C ARG A 117 -10.19 23.84 -0.84
N ARG A 118 -10.94 24.87 -0.46
CA ARG A 118 -10.48 25.92 0.47
C ARG A 118 -10.51 25.30 1.87
N ASN A 119 -9.33 25.11 2.46
CA ASN A 119 -9.09 24.64 3.81
C ASN A 119 -9.31 23.13 4.04
N SER A 120 -8.22 22.37 4.10
CA SER A 120 -8.21 20.98 4.58
C SER A 120 -7.47 20.94 5.91
N GLY A 121 -8.21 21.08 7.01
CA GLY A 121 -7.66 20.85 8.35
C GLY A 121 -7.29 19.37 8.56
N LEU A 122 -6.50 19.07 9.60
CA LEU A 122 -6.07 17.71 9.97
C LEU A 122 -7.23 16.71 10.05
N TRP A 123 -8.36 17.12 10.65
CA TRP A 123 -9.57 16.30 10.74
C TRP A 123 -10.14 15.90 9.39
N HIS A 124 -10.05 16.78 8.40
CA HIS A 124 -10.53 16.50 7.05
C HIS A 124 -9.60 15.51 6.33
N ALA A 125 -8.28 15.61 6.58
CA ALA A 125 -7.31 14.65 6.07
C ALA A 125 -7.50 13.26 6.70
N LEU A 126 -7.70 13.18 8.02
CA LEU A 126 -8.01 11.93 8.72
C LEU A 126 -9.34 11.32 8.25
N ALA A 127 -10.38 12.14 8.07
CA ALA A 127 -11.66 11.68 7.54
C ALA A 127 -11.54 11.15 6.10
N ALA A 128 -10.70 11.78 5.27
CA ALA A 128 -10.41 11.32 3.91
C ALA A 128 -9.63 9.99 3.91
N ALA A 129 -8.69 9.83 4.86
CA ALA A 129 -7.88 8.63 5.06
C ALA A 129 -8.47 7.70 6.15
N ARG A 130 -9.79 7.70 6.35
CA ARG A 130 -10.43 6.98 7.48
C ARG A 130 -10.07 5.50 7.53
N GLU A 131 -10.03 4.84 6.37
CA GLU A 131 -9.74 3.40 6.29
C GLU A 131 -8.30 3.11 6.71
N GLU A 132 -7.35 3.93 6.25
CA GLU A 132 -5.94 3.85 6.64
C GLU A 132 -5.77 4.15 8.13
N THR A 133 -6.52 5.13 8.65
CA THR A 133 -6.52 5.49 10.07
C THR A 133 -7.04 4.34 10.94
N PHE A 134 -8.12 3.67 10.52
CA PHE A 134 -8.65 2.50 11.22
C PHE A 134 -7.70 1.31 11.16
N MET A 135 -7.08 1.04 10.00
CA MET A 135 -6.09 -0.03 9.90
C MET A 135 -4.85 0.25 10.75
N MET A 136 -4.35 1.49 10.75
CA MET A 136 -3.25 1.91 11.62
C MET A 136 -3.60 1.70 13.09
N ALA A 137 -4.77 2.17 13.54
CA ALA A 137 -5.22 1.98 14.92
C ALA A 137 -5.36 0.49 15.27
N GLY A 138 -5.96 -0.31 14.38
CA GLY A 138 -6.10 -1.75 14.58
C GLY A 138 -4.75 -2.46 14.71
N LEU A 139 -3.78 -2.11 13.86
CA LEU A 139 -2.45 -2.70 13.88
C LEU A 139 -1.68 -2.33 15.15
N LEU A 140 -1.77 -1.06 15.58
CA LEU A 140 -1.15 -0.60 16.83
C LEU A 140 -1.79 -1.28 18.05
N LEU A 141 -3.11 -1.43 18.06
CA LEU A 141 -3.81 -2.14 19.14
C LEU A 141 -3.43 -3.62 19.18
N SER A 142 -3.33 -4.30 18.03
CA SER A 142 -2.88 -5.69 17.99
C SER A 142 -1.44 -5.85 18.48
N ALA A 143 -0.55 -4.91 18.16
CA ALA A 143 0.83 -4.95 18.63
C ALA A 143 0.96 -4.73 20.15
N TRP A 144 -0.06 -4.15 20.79
CA TRP A 144 -0.10 -3.98 22.24
C TRP A 144 -0.82 -5.12 22.96
N ALA A 145 -1.78 -5.76 22.29
CA ALA A 145 -2.65 -6.78 22.89
C ALA A 145 -2.12 -8.22 22.77
N VAL A 146 -1.24 -8.49 21.80
CA VAL A 146 -0.53 -9.78 21.61
C VAL A 146 0.85 -9.70 22.24
#